data_AF-A0A7S0K9B8-F1
#
_entry.id   AF-A0A7S0K9B8-F1
#
_cell.length_a   1.000
_cell.length_b   1.000
_cell.length_c   1.000
_cell.angle_alpha   90.00
_cell.angle_beta   90.00
_cell.angle_gamma   90.00
#
_symmetry.space_group_name_H-M   'P 1'
#
loop_
_entity.id
_entity.type
_entity.pdbx_description
1 polymer ?
#
loop_
_entity_poly.entity_id
_entity_poly.type
_entity_poly.pdbx_seq_one_letter_code
_entity_poly.pdbx_strand_id
1 'polypeptide(L)'
;TFCVCARARSHSRHWRGRGGGASPGGPHTRASKGAAIHSRAAMQPRLRVASYNVLSPALALLHLDPGHQAHRWEARRARLVESIVGLDADVVAIQEYEFGDSLCRGVCAGMAAATGAPTRWLSTRRASTTRSDGPALCWRHDRLELVDWCRMVLGADVTPPPGVQTRGNVGLVAVFRVQKPAQGGSRGTRGSPRFVCVCTGHLLFNIKRGDTKLAQLWSLAAGITALRHRSKVSASACPAILCGDFNSTPLSALYDACTSRTGSVDL
;
A
#
# COMPACT_ATOMS: atom_id res chain seq x y z
N THR A 1 -7.96 -6.30 -9.10
CA THR A 1 -7.24 -5.77 -7.94
C THR A 1 -6.68 -4.40 -8.27
N PHE A 2 -6.92 -3.39 -7.42
CA PHE A 2 -6.46 -2.01 -7.64
C PHE A 2 -5.34 -1.66 -6.65
N CYS A 3 -4.37 -0.87 -7.10
CA CYS A 3 -3.36 -0.26 -6.23
C CYS A 3 -3.26 1.22 -6.59
N VAL A 4 -3.51 2.11 -5.62
CA VAL A 4 -3.45 3.57 -5.80
C VAL A 4 -2.32 4.11 -4.92
N CYS A 5 -1.35 4.78 -5.54
CA CYS A 5 -0.28 5.50 -4.84
C CYS A 5 -0.63 7.00 -4.77
N ALA A 6 -0.90 7.53 -3.58
CA ALA A 6 -1.07 8.96 -3.37
C ALA A 6 0.29 9.59 -3.03
N ARG A 7 0.76 10.54 -3.85
CA ARG A 7 1.93 11.38 -3.53
C ARG A 7 1.47 12.63 -2.78
N ALA A 8 1.95 12.82 -1.55
CA ALA A 8 1.86 14.10 -0.87
C ALA A 8 2.67 15.16 -1.65
N ARG A 9 2.04 16.29 -1.99
CA ARG A 9 2.71 17.42 -2.66
C ARG A 9 3.24 18.39 -1.61
N SER A 10 4.52 18.77 -1.70
CA SER A 10 5.01 19.97 -1.03
C SER A 10 4.71 21.18 -1.92
N HIS A 11 4.06 22.19 -1.35
CA HIS A 11 3.92 23.48 -1.99
C HIS A 11 5.13 24.35 -1.59
N SER A 12 6.11 24.51 -2.49
CA SER A 12 7.05 25.64 -2.39
C SER A 12 6.51 26.79 -3.25
N ARG A 13 5.83 27.75 -2.62
CA ARG A 13 5.56 29.03 -3.27
C ARG A 13 6.88 29.81 -3.33
N HIS A 14 7.49 29.90 -4.50
CA HIS A 14 8.59 30.85 -4.72
C HIS A 14 8.00 32.26 -4.79
N TRP A 15 8.29 33.05 -3.77
CA TRP A 15 8.16 34.51 -3.80
C TRP A 15 9.21 35.04 -4.78
N ARG A 16 8.81 35.70 -5.88
CA ARG A 16 9.71 36.51 -6.71
C ARG A 16 9.46 37.98 -6.40
N GLY A 17 10.44 38.62 -5.76
CA GLY A 17 10.54 40.07 -5.62
C GLY A 17 10.93 40.74 -6.95
N ARG A 18 10.55 42.02 -7.07
CA ARG A 18 10.67 42.92 -8.23
C ARG A 18 12.10 43.39 -8.55
N GLY A 19 12.26 43.88 -9.80
CA GLY A 19 13.32 44.79 -10.29
C GLY A 19 14.13 44.13 -11.42
N GLY A 20 14.37 44.68 -12.61
CA GLY A 20 14.22 46.03 -13.17
C GLY A 20 15.44 46.28 -14.08
N GLY A 21 15.23 46.51 -15.39
CA GLY A 21 16.15 47.29 -16.24
C GLY A 21 17.30 46.60 -17.00
N ALA A 22 17.17 46.63 -18.33
CA ALA A 22 18.19 46.91 -19.36
C ALA A 22 19.20 45.83 -19.85
N SER A 23 19.39 45.85 -21.17
CA SER A 23 20.38 45.25 -22.08
C SER A 23 20.70 46.31 -23.16
N PRO A 24 21.64 46.15 -24.13
CA PRO A 24 22.59 45.05 -24.41
C PRO A 24 24.04 45.52 -24.75
N GLY A 25 24.99 44.58 -24.95
CA GLY A 25 26.20 44.86 -25.74
C GLY A 25 27.37 43.87 -25.67
N GLY A 26 27.52 43.04 -26.71
CA GLY A 26 28.81 42.69 -27.35
C GLY A 26 29.76 41.62 -26.73
N PRO A 27 30.57 40.90 -27.54
CA PRO A 27 30.93 39.51 -27.28
C PRO A 27 32.41 39.30 -26.90
N HIS A 28 32.67 38.38 -25.96
CA HIS A 28 33.99 37.76 -25.81
C HIS A 28 33.89 36.24 -25.69
N THR A 29 34.51 35.59 -26.65
CA THR A 29 34.75 34.15 -26.76
C THR A 29 35.62 33.64 -25.62
N ARG A 30 35.14 32.66 -24.85
CA ARG A 30 36.01 31.79 -24.04
C ARG A 30 35.52 30.36 -24.16
N ALA A 31 36.36 29.52 -24.75
CA ALA A 31 36.14 28.08 -24.88
C ALA A 31 35.96 27.46 -23.48
N SER A 32 34.73 27.06 -23.16
CA SER A 32 34.46 26.21 -22.01
C SER A 32 34.68 24.75 -22.44
N LYS A 33 35.74 24.14 -21.90
CA LYS A 33 35.82 22.67 -21.84
C LYS A 33 34.56 22.20 -21.12
N GLY A 34 33.66 21.55 -21.86
CA GLY A 34 32.47 20.93 -21.32
C GLY A 34 32.86 19.77 -20.41
N ALA A 35 33.09 20.07 -19.13
CA ALA A 35 33.00 19.06 -18.09
C ALA A 35 31.53 18.65 -18.06
N ALA A 36 31.23 17.45 -18.57
CA ALA A 36 29.93 16.84 -18.40
C ALA A 36 29.68 16.70 -16.90
N ILE A 37 28.92 17.63 -16.32
CA ILE A 37 28.32 17.47 -15.01
C ILE A 37 27.26 16.40 -15.20
N HIS A 38 27.67 15.13 -15.16
CA HIS A 38 26.76 14.05 -14.88
C HIS A 38 26.33 14.23 -13.42
N SER A 39 25.33 15.08 -13.21
CA SER A 39 24.55 15.03 -11.98
C SER A 39 23.93 13.65 -11.94
N ARG A 40 24.58 12.71 -11.26
CA ARG A 40 23.99 11.42 -10.90
C ARG A 40 22.83 11.76 -9.97
N ALA A 41 21.66 12.01 -10.54
CA ALA A 41 20.44 12.18 -9.77
C ALA A 41 20.36 10.94 -8.87
N ALA A 42 20.45 11.15 -7.55
CA ALA A 42 20.40 10.06 -6.59
C ALA A 42 19.12 9.26 -6.87
N MET A 43 19.29 8.01 -7.32
CA MET A 43 18.18 7.17 -7.71
C MET A 43 17.30 6.99 -6.48
N GLN A 44 16.08 7.53 -6.52
CA GLN A 44 15.14 7.42 -5.41
C GLN A 44 14.91 5.94 -5.11
N PRO A 45 14.86 5.52 -3.82
CA PRO A 45 14.59 4.13 -3.49
C PRO A 45 13.24 3.73 -4.11
N ARG A 46 13.28 2.74 -5.01
CA ARG A 46 12.08 2.17 -5.63
C ARG A 46 11.46 1.17 -4.66
N LEU A 47 10.16 1.25 -4.46
CA LEU A 47 9.40 0.27 -3.68
C LEU A 47 8.44 -0.46 -4.62
N ARG A 48 8.50 -1.78 -4.68
CA ARG A 48 7.51 -2.60 -5.41
C ARG A 48 6.47 -3.12 -4.42
N VAL A 49 5.19 -2.87 -4.72
CA VAL A 49 4.07 -3.31 -3.89
C VAL A 49 3.15 -4.17 -4.74
N ALA A 50 2.78 -5.35 -4.23
CA ALA A 50 1.80 -6.24 -4.81
C ALA A 50 0.52 -6.25 -3.96
N SER A 51 -0.63 -6.47 -4.61
CA SER A 51 -1.91 -6.72 -3.94
C SER A 51 -2.52 -7.98 -4.54
N TYR A 52 -2.96 -8.92 -3.71
CA TYR A 52 -3.41 -10.24 -4.14
C TYR A 52 -4.54 -10.78 -3.25
N ASN A 53 -5.71 -11.02 -3.83
CA ASN A 53 -6.81 -11.73 -3.17
C ASN A 53 -6.59 -13.24 -3.37
N VAL A 54 -6.46 -14.00 -2.28
CA VAL A 54 -6.02 -15.40 -2.34
C VAL A 54 -7.17 -16.41 -2.27
N LEU A 55 -8.41 -15.97 -2.09
CA LEU A 55 -9.59 -16.81 -1.88
C LEU A 55 -9.35 -17.85 -0.77
N SER A 56 -9.73 -17.49 0.47
CA SER A 56 -9.43 -18.29 1.66
C SER A 56 -9.90 -19.75 1.51
N PRO A 57 -9.30 -20.71 2.23
CA PRO A 57 -9.73 -22.12 2.19
C PRO A 57 -11.22 -22.25 2.53
N ALA A 58 -11.68 -21.55 3.57
CA ALA A 58 -13.08 -21.56 3.97
C ALA A 58 -14.01 -21.00 2.89
N LEU A 59 -13.58 -19.96 2.16
CA LEU A 59 -14.35 -19.40 1.04
C LEU A 59 -14.31 -20.30 -0.19
N ALA A 60 -13.18 -20.95 -0.45
CA ALA A 60 -13.03 -21.87 -1.56
C ALA A 60 -13.94 -23.09 -1.44
N LEU A 61 -14.11 -23.64 -0.23
CA LEU A 61 -15.05 -24.74 0.02
C LEU A 61 -16.52 -24.37 -0.27
N LEU A 62 -16.86 -23.07 -0.27
CA LEU A 62 -18.21 -22.58 -0.57
C LEU A 62 -18.43 -22.33 -2.06
N HIS A 63 -17.37 -22.12 -2.84
CA HIS A 63 -17.46 -21.59 -4.20
C HIS A 63 -16.80 -22.47 -5.26
N LEU A 64 -15.95 -23.41 -4.86
CA LEU A 64 -15.22 -24.31 -5.73
C LEU A 64 -15.61 -25.76 -5.47
N ASP A 65 -15.46 -26.60 -6.48
CA ASP A 65 -15.68 -28.04 -6.37
C ASP A 65 -14.65 -28.69 -5.40
N PRO A 66 -15.07 -29.23 -4.24
CA PRO A 66 -14.16 -29.88 -3.29
C PRO A 66 -13.51 -31.16 -3.83
N GLY A 67 -14.11 -31.81 -4.84
CA GLY A 67 -13.60 -33.03 -5.45
C GLY A 67 -12.42 -32.80 -6.38
N HIS A 68 -12.27 -31.59 -6.92
CA HIS A 68 -11.21 -31.26 -7.86
C HIS A 68 -9.87 -31.02 -7.13
N GLN A 69 -8.81 -31.75 -7.52
CA GLN A 69 -7.50 -31.69 -6.86
C GLN A 69 -6.91 -30.27 -6.82
N ALA A 70 -7.10 -29.49 -7.89
CA ALA A 70 -6.61 -28.11 -7.95
C ALA A 70 -7.35 -27.14 -6.99
N HIS A 71 -8.48 -27.54 -6.41
CA HIS A 71 -9.21 -26.72 -5.44
C HIS A 71 -8.81 -27.02 -3.99
N ARG A 72 -8.12 -28.14 -3.74
CA ARG A 72 -7.57 -28.49 -2.43
C ARG A 72 -6.60 -27.41 -1.95
N TRP A 73 -6.68 -27.06 -0.66
CA TRP A 73 -5.93 -25.94 -0.14
C TRP A 73 -4.43 -26.11 -0.30
N GLU A 74 -3.89 -27.30 -0.06
CA GLU A 74 -2.46 -27.58 -0.19
C GLU A 74 -1.95 -27.29 -1.59
N ALA A 75 -2.68 -27.75 -2.61
CA ALA A 75 -2.33 -27.53 -4.02
C ALA A 75 -2.42 -26.04 -4.39
N ARG A 76 -3.50 -25.36 -3.98
CA ARG A 76 -3.69 -23.93 -4.21
C ARG A 76 -2.61 -23.10 -3.51
N ARG A 77 -2.34 -23.38 -2.23
CA ARG A 77 -1.36 -22.66 -1.41
C ARG A 77 0.03 -22.71 -2.04
N ALA A 78 0.47 -23.87 -2.52
CA ALA A 78 1.77 -24.00 -3.19
C ALA A 78 1.87 -23.08 -4.42
N ARG A 79 0.85 -23.07 -5.28
CA ARG A 79 0.79 -22.21 -6.47
C ARG A 79 0.65 -20.72 -6.13
N LEU A 80 -0.09 -20.40 -5.08
CA LEU A 80 -0.22 -19.03 -4.58
C LEU A 80 1.11 -18.50 -4.06
N VAL A 81 1.86 -19.29 -3.29
CA VAL A 81 3.20 -18.93 -2.81
C VAL A 81 4.14 -18.68 -4.00
N GLU A 82 4.19 -19.62 -4.95
CA GLU A 82 5.00 -19.49 -6.18
C GLU A 82 4.66 -18.19 -6.94
N SER A 83 3.37 -17.96 -7.19
CA SER A 83 2.89 -16.78 -7.93
C SER A 83 3.21 -15.48 -7.21
N ILE A 84 2.95 -15.41 -5.90
CA ILE A 84 3.17 -14.20 -5.09
C ILE A 84 4.67 -13.88 -4.98
N VAL A 85 5.51 -14.88 -4.74
CA VAL A 85 6.96 -14.70 -4.65
C VAL A 85 7.53 -14.25 -6.01
N GLY A 86 7.01 -14.80 -7.11
CA GLY A 86 7.38 -14.40 -8.47
C GLY A 86 7.07 -12.95 -8.84
N LEU A 87 6.23 -12.24 -8.06
CA LEU A 87 5.99 -10.80 -8.23
C LEU A 87 7.19 -9.94 -7.81
N ASP A 88 8.16 -10.51 -7.09
CA ASP A 88 9.39 -9.84 -6.62
C ASP A 88 9.09 -8.51 -5.90
N ALA A 89 8.06 -8.51 -5.06
CA ALA A 89 7.59 -7.31 -4.35
C ALA A 89 8.35 -7.08 -3.03
N ASP A 90 8.53 -5.81 -2.65
CA ASP A 90 9.03 -5.43 -1.32
C ASP A 90 7.93 -5.56 -0.25
N VAL A 91 6.67 -5.37 -0.64
CA VAL A 91 5.47 -5.56 0.19
C VAL A 91 4.39 -6.27 -0.61
N VAL A 92 3.75 -7.26 -0.01
CA VAL A 92 2.58 -7.96 -0.55
C VAL A 92 1.39 -7.72 0.38
N ALA A 93 0.35 -7.07 -0.14
CA ALA A 93 -0.96 -6.94 0.49
C ALA A 93 -1.86 -8.10 0.08
N ILE A 94 -2.24 -8.93 1.04
CA ILE A 94 -3.05 -10.13 0.81
C ILE A 94 -4.46 -9.88 1.33
N GLN A 95 -5.48 -10.20 0.53
CA GLN A 95 -6.90 -10.21 0.92
C GLN A 95 -7.42 -11.65 0.98
N GLU A 96 -8.45 -11.90 1.81
CA GLU A 96 -9.01 -13.24 2.06
C GLU A 96 -7.97 -14.26 2.55
N TYR A 97 -6.99 -13.81 3.34
CA TYR A 97 -6.07 -14.69 4.04
C TYR A 97 -6.74 -15.33 5.25
N GLU A 98 -6.61 -16.65 5.40
CA GLU A 98 -7.12 -17.40 6.54
C GLU A 98 -6.26 -17.19 7.78
N PHE A 99 -6.82 -16.59 8.84
CA PHE A 99 -6.02 -16.24 10.01
C PHE A 99 -5.47 -17.48 10.71
N GLY A 100 -4.14 -17.52 10.84
CA GLY A 100 -3.42 -18.65 11.45
C GLY A 100 -2.95 -19.73 10.46
N ASP A 101 -3.29 -19.61 9.18
CA ASP A 101 -2.82 -20.53 8.14
C ASP A 101 -1.32 -20.34 7.82
N SER A 102 -0.76 -21.29 7.06
CA SER A 102 0.65 -21.31 6.65
C SER A 102 0.98 -20.47 5.41
N LEU A 103 0.01 -19.88 4.68
CA LEU A 103 0.27 -19.11 3.45
C LEU A 103 1.27 -17.98 3.66
N CYS A 104 1.06 -17.09 4.64
CA CYS A 104 1.97 -15.96 4.89
C CYS A 104 3.38 -16.44 5.27
N ARG A 105 3.48 -17.55 6.01
CA ARG A 105 4.78 -18.18 6.33
C ARG A 105 5.48 -18.65 5.06
N GLY A 106 4.76 -19.30 4.14
CA GLY A 106 5.29 -19.73 2.84
C GLY A 106 5.72 -18.55 1.96
N VAL A 107 4.90 -17.50 1.88
CA VAL A 107 5.23 -16.26 1.15
C VAL A 107 6.50 -15.61 1.73
N CYS A 108 6.57 -15.42 3.06
CA CYS A 108 7.75 -14.87 3.71
C CYS A 108 9.01 -15.72 3.46
N ALA A 109 8.91 -17.05 3.60
CA ALA A 109 10.02 -17.96 3.36
C ALA A 109 10.50 -17.88 1.90
N GLY A 110 9.59 -17.90 0.92
CA GLY A 110 9.94 -17.79 -0.49
C GLY A 110 10.55 -16.44 -0.86
N MET A 111 10.00 -15.33 -0.33
CA MET A 111 10.58 -14.00 -0.49
C MET A 111 11.99 -13.91 0.12
N ALA A 112 12.19 -14.51 1.30
CA ALA A 112 13.49 -14.52 1.97
C ALA A 112 14.52 -15.34 1.17
N ALA A 113 14.13 -16.50 0.66
CA ALA A 113 14.96 -17.34 -0.20
C ALA A 113 15.34 -16.63 -1.51
N ALA A 114 14.39 -15.94 -2.16
CA ALA A 114 14.61 -15.24 -3.42
C ALA A 114 15.52 -14.01 -3.27
N THR A 115 15.52 -13.36 -2.10
CA THR A 115 16.23 -12.08 -1.89
C THR A 115 17.44 -12.18 -0.98
N GLY A 116 17.61 -13.29 -0.25
CA GLY A 116 18.62 -13.45 0.79
C GLY A 116 18.38 -12.56 2.02
N ALA A 117 17.20 -11.96 2.16
CA ALA A 117 16.89 -10.98 3.20
C ALA A 117 15.77 -11.44 4.14
N PRO A 118 15.78 -11.02 5.42
CA PRO A 118 14.71 -11.35 6.35
C PRO A 118 13.39 -10.73 5.91
N THR A 119 12.31 -11.48 6.07
CA THR A 119 10.94 -11.05 5.76
C THR A 119 10.05 -11.21 6.99
N ARG A 120 8.96 -10.46 7.05
CA ARG A 120 7.99 -10.49 8.15
C ARG A 120 6.58 -10.40 7.60
N TRP A 121 5.60 -10.84 8.40
CA TRP A 121 4.19 -10.62 8.09
C TRP A 121 3.41 -10.09 9.29
N LEU A 122 2.27 -9.47 8.99
CA LEU A 122 1.28 -8.97 9.92
C LEU A 122 -0.08 -9.32 9.34
N SER A 123 -0.95 -9.92 10.14
CA SER A 123 -2.29 -10.32 9.70
C SER A 123 -3.33 -10.05 10.76
N THR A 124 -4.57 -9.86 10.34
CA THR A 124 -5.70 -9.79 11.25
C THR A 124 -6.92 -10.45 10.61
N ARG A 125 -7.91 -10.79 11.45
CA ARG A 125 -9.17 -11.38 11.01
C ARG A 125 -10.27 -10.34 10.96
N ARG A 126 -11.33 -10.64 10.20
CA ARG A 126 -12.59 -9.89 10.23
C ARG A 126 -13.08 -9.64 11.66
N ALA A 127 -13.90 -8.61 11.83
CA ALA A 127 -14.54 -8.33 13.11
C ALA A 127 -15.61 -9.39 13.46
N SER A 128 -16.12 -10.10 12.46
CA SER A 128 -17.05 -11.21 12.63
C SER A 128 -16.40 -12.39 13.36
N THR A 129 -17.16 -13.06 14.21
CA THR A 129 -16.77 -14.31 14.88
C THR A 129 -16.96 -15.54 13.99
N THR A 130 -17.72 -15.43 12.90
CA THR A 130 -18.05 -16.57 12.01
C THR A 130 -17.15 -16.67 10.79
N ARG A 131 -16.28 -15.68 10.58
CA ARG A 131 -15.34 -15.62 9.46
C ARG A 131 -13.94 -15.38 10.01
N SER A 132 -13.04 -16.30 9.71
CA SER A 132 -11.65 -16.27 10.16
C SER A 132 -10.70 -15.67 9.12
N ASP A 133 -11.19 -15.37 7.92
CA ASP A 133 -10.39 -14.69 6.91
C ASP A 133 -10.18 -13.19 7.21
N GLY A 134 -9.19 -12.59 6.58
CA GLY A 134 -8.88 -11.18 6.69
C GLY A 134 -7.66 -10.76 5.87
N PRO A 135 -7.18 -9.52 6.07
CA PRO A 135 -6.02 -9.01 5.36
C PRO A 135 -4.71 -9.43 6.03
N ALA A 136 -3.66 -9.53 5.21
CA ALA A 136 -2.28 -9.63 5.66
C ALA A 136 -1.35 -8.72 4.85
N LEU A 137 -0.23 -8.35 5.46
CA LEU A 137 0.91 -7.71 4.82
C LEU A 137 2.12 -8.61 5.02
N CYS A 138 2.79 -9.01 3.94
CA CYS A 138 4.11 -9.63 3.97
C CYS A 138 5.13 -8.62 3.42
N TRP A 139 6.29 -8.46 4.04
CA TRP A 139 7.28 -7.49 3.57
C TRP A 139 8.72 -7.92 3.82
N ARG A 140 9.61 -7.32 3.04
CA ARG A 140 11.07 -7.39 3.20
C ARG A 140 11.54 -6.50 4.34
N HIS A 141 12.07 -7.10 5.40
CA HIS A 141 12.49 -6.36 6.59
C HIS A 141 13.72 -5.48 6.32
N ASP A 142 14.63 -5.90 5.44
CA ASP A 142 15.80 -5.11 5.01
C ASP A 142 15.42 -3.82 4.24
N ARG A 143 14.18 -3.75 3.74
CA ARG A 143 13.64 -2.60 2.99
C ARG A 143 12.72 -1.74 3.85
N LEU A 144 11.96 -2.39 4.74
CA LEU A 144 10.92 -1.76 5.53
C LEU A 144 10.93 -2.28 6.98
N GLU A 145 11.04 -1.35 7.91
CA GLU A 145 10.80 -1.61 9.33
C GLU A 145 9.40 -1.15 9.71
N LEU A 146 8.62 -2.02 10.35
CA LEU A 146 7.30 -1.66 10.86
C LEU A 146 7.45 -0.72 12.06
N VAL A 147 6.81 0.45 11.97
CA VAL A 147 6.80 1.47 13.03
C VAL A 147 5.55 1.33 13.89
N ASP A 148 4.39 1.24 13.25
CA ASP A 148 3.10 1.17 13.91
C ASP A 148 2.07 0.59 12.93
N TRP A 149 0.96 0.07 13.46
CA TRP A 149 -0.14 -0.45 12.66
C TRP A 149 -1.47 -0.36 13.40
N CYS A 150 -2.57 -0.42 12.66
CA CYS A 150 -3.90 -0.61 13.24
C CYS A 150 -4.79 -1.49 12.37
N ARG A 151 -5.72 -2.16 13.04
CA ARG A 151 -6.88 -2.80 12.41
C ARG A 151 -8.04 -1.82 12.38
N MET A 152 -8.63 -1.63 11.21
CA MET A 152 -9.85 -0.85 11.01
C MET A 152 -11.05 -1.78 10.87
N VAL A 153 -12.13 -1.55 11.61
CA VAL A 153 -13.44 -2.16 11.32
C VAL A 153 -14.17 -1.22 10.36
N LEU A 154 -14.38 -1.66 9.12
CA LEU A 154 -14.81 -0.76 8.05
C LEU A 154 -16.30 -0.47 8.13
N GLY A 155 -16.65 0.82 8.14
CA GLY A 155 -18.03 1.28 8.26
C GLY A 155 -18.60 1.17 9.68
N ALA A 156 -17.76 1.00 10.71
CA ALA A 156 -18.22 0.98 12.11
C ALA A 156 -18.93 2.28 12.53
N ASP A 157 -18.51 3.41 11.95
CA ASP A 157 -19.08 4.73 12.23
C ASP A 157 -20.28 5.07 11.35
N VAL A 158 -20.68 4.14 10.45
CA VAL A 158 -21.83 4.33 9.56
C VAL A 158 -22.93 3.41 10.04
N THR A 159 -23.98 3.98 10.63
CA THR A 159 -25.20 3.24 10.92
C THR A 159 -25.76 2.74 9.58
N PRO A 160 -25.72 1.44 9.33
CA PRO A 160 -26.18 0.93 8.06
C PRO A 160 -27.71 1.03 8.02
N PRO A 161 -28.34 1.29 6.85
CA PRO A 161 -29.80 1.26 6.75
C PRO A 161 -30.38 -0.06 7.30
N PRO A 162 -31.63 -0.09 7.79
CA PRO A 162 -32.24 -1.33 8.27
C PRO A 162 -32.10 -2.48 7.26
N GLY A 163 -31.64 -3.64 7.72
CA GLY A 163 -31.39 -4.83 6.87
C GLY A 163 -30.00 -4.92 6.23
N VAL A 164 -29.13 -3.95 6.48
CA VAL A 164 -27.78 -3.92 5.93
C VAL A 164 -26.75 -4.43 6.93
N GLN A 165 -26.13 -5.56 6.60
CA GLN A 165 -25.04 -6.11 7.40
C GLN A 165 -23.71 -5.43 7.03
N THR A 166 -23.13 -4.66 7.95
CA THR A 166 -21.69 -4.38 7.93
C THR A 166 -21.00 -5.72 8.22
N ARG A 167 -20.61 -6.46 7.18
CA ARG A 167 -20.18 -7.89 7.27
C ARG A 167 -18.82 -8.09 7.96
N GLY A 168 -18.49 -7.24 8.93
CA GLY A 168 -17.24 -7.26 9.67
C GLY A 168 -16.01 -7.11 8.77
N ASN A 169 -16.15 -6.46 7.61
CA ASN A 169 -15.02 -6.13 6.75
C ASN A 169 -13.98 -5.34 7.57
N VAL A 170 -12.71 -5.68 7.39
CA VAL A 170 -11.61 -5.02 8.10
C VAL A 170 -10.57 -4.52 7.12
N GLY A 171 -9.89 -3.46 7.52
CA GLY A 171 -8.67 -2.96 6.90
C GLY A 171 -7.48 -3.16 7.81
N LEU A 172 -6.30 -3.27 7.20
CA LEU A 172 -5.01 -3.26 7.89
C LEU A 172 -4.21 -2.07 7.37
N VAL A 173 -3.81 -1.19 8.28
CA VAL A 173 -3.00 0.00 7.98
C VAL A 173 -1.69 -0.11 8.74
N ALA A 174 -0.57 0.07 8.06
CA ALA A 174 0.77 -0.03 8.66
C ALA A 174 1.66 1.11 8.17
N VAL A 175 2.35 1.77 9.11
CA VAL A 175 3.41 2.74 8.82
C VAL A 175 4.74 2.02 8.90
N PHE A 176 5.51 2.15 7.83
CA PHE A 176 6.87 1.62 7.72
C PHE A 176 7.89 2.73 7.63
N ARG A 177 9.04 2.52 8.25
CA ARG A 177 10.27 3.27 7.98
C ARG A 177 11.01 2.60 6.83
N VAL A 178 11.29 3.35 5.78
CA VAL A 178 12.09 2.88 4.63
C VAL A 178 13.56 2.83 5.04
N GLN A 179 14.16 1.65 4.89
CA GLN A 179 15.56 1.42 5.20
C GLN A 179 16.44 1.88 4.03
N LYS A 180 17.61 2.46 4.35
CA LYS A 180 18.60 2.79 3.32
C LYS A 180 19.29 1.50 2.87
N PRO A 181 19.63 1.34 1.58
CA PRO A 181 20.45 0.22 1.14
C PRO A 181 21.73 0.18 1.95
N ALA A 182 22.12 -1.01 2.42
CA ALA A 182 23.41 -1.24 3.04
C ALA A 182 24.50 -1.21 1.95
N GLN A 183 24.81 -0.04 1.39
CA GLN A 183 26.01 0.15 0.57
C GLN A 183 26.82 1.30 1.15
N GLY A 184 28.06 0.95 1.51
CA GLY A 184 29.02 1.82 2.15
C GLY A 184 29.41 3.03 1.29
N GLY A 185 29.92 4.06 1.96
CA GLY A 185 30.69 5.11 1.31
C GLY A 185 29.90 6.26 0.71
N SER A 186 29.05 6.92 1.50
CA SER A 186 29.04 8.39 1.49
C SER A 186 28.40 8.92 2.77
N ARG A 187 29.21 9.55 3.62
CA ARG A 187 28.78 10.41 4.74
C ARG A 187 28.11 11.71 4.25
N GLY A 188 27.46 11.69 3.08
CA GLY A 188 26.84 12.84 2.44
C GLY A 188 25.33 12.85 2.63
N THR A 189 24.85 13.77 3.46
CA THR A 189 23.46 14.10 3.78
C THR A 189 22.66 13.02 4.55
N ARG A 190 22.52 13.26 5.86
CA ARG A 190 21.48 12.65 6.71
C ARG A 190 20.10 13.11 6.23
N GLY A 191 19.66 12.64 5.06
CA GLY A 191 18.26 12.77 4.66
C GLY A 191 17.39 12.12 5.72
N SER A 192 16.31 12.81 6.11
CA SER A 192 15.33 12.35 7.10
C SER A 192 14.86 10.93 6.76
N PRO A 193 14.56 10.09 7.77
CA PRO A 193 13.95 8.78 7.53
C PRO A 193 12.68 8.98 6.71
N ARG A 194 12.60 8.28 5.58
CA ARG A 194 11.41 8.29 4.74
C ARG A 194 10.44 7.26 5.29
N PHE A 195 9.19 7.65 5.49
CA PHE A 195 8.14 6.73 5.90
C PHE A 195 7.25 6.39 4.71
N VAL A 196 6.52 5.29 4.79
CA VAL A 196 5.45 4.93 3.87
C VAL A 196 4.32 4.28 4.66
N CYS A 197 3.10 4.69 4.40
CA CYS A 197 1.91 4.04 4.94
C CYS A 197 1.41 3.05 3.89
N VAL A 198 1.29 1.77 4.23
CA VAL A 198 0.66 0.76 3.38
C VAL A 198 -0.64 0.33 4.01
N CYS A 199 -1.71 0.44 3.24
CA CYS A 199 -3.05 0.06 3.63
C CYS A 199 -3.54 -1.06 2.73
N THR A 200 -4.22 -2.05 3.30
CA THR A 200 -4.94 -3.09 2.56
C THR A 200 -6.31 -3.31 3.17
N GLY A 201 -7.32 -3.48 2.32
CA GLY A 201 -8.69 -3.78 2.73
C GLY A 201 -9.43 -4.63 1.71
N HIS A 202 -10.52 -5.24 2.15
CA HIS A 202 -11.47 -5.93 1.27
C HIS A 202 -12.87 -5.36 1.54
N LEU A 203 -13.34 -4.50 0.65
CA LEU A 203 -14.65 -3.82 0.79
C LEU A 203 -15.80 -4.80 0.58
N LEU A 204 -17.00 -4.41 0.99
CA LEU A 204 -18.22 -5.20 0.81
C LEU A 204 -18.38 -5.66 -0.65
N PHE A 205 -18.71 -6.93 -0.88
CA PHE A 205 -18.91 -7.45 -2.24
C PHE A 205 -20.14 -6.88 -2.95
N ASN A 206 -21.26 -6.73 -2.23
CA ASN A 206 -22.58 -6.44 -2.80
C ASN A 206 -22.54 -5.27 -3.80
N ILE A 207 -22.82 -5.58 -5.07
CA ILE A 207 -22.75 -4.63 -6.18
C ILE A 207 -23.72 -3.45 -6.03
N LYS A 208 -24.86 -3.65 -5.33
CA LYS A 208 -25.90 -2.63 -5.14
C LYS A 208 -25.55 -1.63 -4.04
N ARG A 209 -24.43 -1.80 -3.34
CA ARG A 209 -24.10 -1.09 -2.09
C ARG A 209 -22.84 -0.23 -2.19
N GLY A 210 -22.81 0.59 -3.23
CA GLY A 210 -21.74 1.58 -3.44
C GLY A 210 -21.60 2.58 -2.28
N ASP A 211 -22.71 2.96 -1.66
CA ASP A 211 -22.79 3.76 -0.44
C ASP A 211 -21.95 3.17 0.70
N THR A 212 -22.13 1.88 0.99
CA THR A 212 -21.39 1.18 2.03
C THR A 212 -19.92 1.04 1.67
N LYS A 213 -19.62 0.74 0.40
CA LYS A 213 -18.23 0.65 -0.06
C LYS A 213 -17.50 2.00 0.08
N LEU A 214 -18.16 3.11 -0.24
CA LEU A 214 -17.60 4.47 -0.09
C LEU A 214 -17.35 4.80 1.39
N ALA A 215 -18.31 4.51 2.27
CA ALA A 215 -18.13 4.65 3.72
C ALA A 215 -16.94 3.83 4.24
N GLN A 216 -16.80 2.58 3.78
CA GLN A 216 -15.68 1.72 4.15
C GLN A 216 -14.34 2.24 3.63
N LEU A 217 -14.31 2.83 2.42
CA LEU A 217 -13.13 3.50 1.88
C LEU A 217 -12.74 4.73 2.73
N TRP A 218 -13.71 5.54 3.18
CA TRP A 218 -13.45 6.64 4.11
C TRP A 218 -12.90 6.15 5.45
N SER A 219 -13.40 5.03 5.99
CA SER A 219 -12.82 4.43 7.19
C SER A 219 -11.33 4.09 6.99
N LEU A 220 -10.93 3.56 5.82
CA LEU A 220 -9.51 3.28 5.53
C LEU A 220 -8.65 4.55 5.55
N ALA A 221 -9.14 5.63 4.94
CA ALA A 221 -8.41 6.89 4.91
C ALA A 221 -8.32 7.59 6.27
N ALA A 222 -9.42 7.56 7.04
CA ALA A 222 -9.40 7.99 8.43
C ALA A 222 -8.36 7.20 9.24
N GLY A 223 -8.28 5.88 9.03
CA GLY A 223 -7.26 5.01 9.62
C GLY A 223 -5.83 5.41 9.24
N ILE A 224 -5.58 5.73 7.97
CA ILE A 224 -4.28 6.24 7.49
C ILE A 224 -3.90 7.54 8.22
N THR A 225 -4.82 8.51 8.26
CA THR A 225 -4.58 9.81 8.89
C THR A 225 -4.34 9.68 10.39
N ALA A 226 -5.18 8.91 11.08
CA ALA A 226 -5.05 8.65 12.52
C ALA A 226 -3.74 7.92 12.84
N LEU A 227 -3.35 6.92 12.04
CA LEU A 227 -2.11 6.18 12.24
C LEU A 227 -0.88 7.08 12.04
N ARG A 228 -0.85 7.90 10.99
CA ARG A 228 0.22 8.88 10.77
C ARG A 228 0.38 9.83 11.95
N HIS A 229 -0.73 10.38 12.43
CA HIS A 229 -0.74 11.27 13.59
C HIS A 229 -0.20 10.57 14.84
N ARG A 230 -0.68 9.36 15.14
CA ARG A 230 -0.22 8.55 16.27
C ARG A 230 1.27 8.22 16.18
N SER A 231 1.76 7.89 14.99
CA SER A 231 3.17 7.63 14.72
C SER A 231 4.03 8.90 14.62
N LYS A 232 3.46 10.09 14.81
CA LYS A 232 4.14 11.40 14.74
C LYS A 232 4.87 11.62 13.41
N VAL A 233 4.28 11.16 12.31
CA VAL A 233 4.81 11.36 10.95
C VAL A 233 3.88 12.25 10.14
N SER A 234 4.42 13.27 9.48
CA SER A 234 3.62 14.14 8.62
C SER A 234 3.18 13.40 7.34
N ALA A 235 2.04 13.79 6.77
CA ALA A 235 1.59 13.26 5.48
C ALA A 235 2.62 13.50 4.36
N SER A 236 3.31 14.64 4.38
CA SER A 236 4.40 14.96 3.43
C SER A 236 5.62 14.04 3.54
N ALA A 237 5.88 13.47 4.72
CA ALA A 237 6.99 12.56 4.97
C ALA A 237 6.60 11.07 4.88
N CYS A 238 5.29 10.77 4.77
CA CYS A 238 4.72 9.43 4.82
C CYS A 238 3.63 9.25 3.74
N PRO A 239 3.96 9.17 2.44
CA PRO A 239 2.98 8.86 1.39
C PRO A 239 2.23 7.56 1.68
N ALA A 240 0.97 7.49 1.25
CA ALA A 240 0.12 6.29 1.42
C ALA A 240 0.02 5.50 0.12
N ILE A 241 0.05 4.17 0.28
CA ILE A 241 -0.21 3.19 -0.75
C ILE A 241 -1.46 2.43 -0.32
N LEU A 242 -2.53 2.60 -1.07
CA LEU A 242 -3.82 1.98 -0.82
C LEU A 242 -3.97 0.76 -1.75
N CYS A 243 -3.93 -0.42 -1.15
CA CYS A 243 -4.10 -1.72 -1.79
C CYS A 243 -5.46 -2.33 -1.39
N GLY A 244 -5.93 -3.30 -2.16
CA GLY A 244 -7.09 -4.08 -1.76
C GLY A 244 -7.93 -4.64 -2.87
N ASP A 245 -8.97 -5.34 -2.45
CA ASP A 245 -10.11 -5.70 -3.27
C ASP A 245 -11.28 -4.78 -2.92
N PHE A 246 -11.59 -3.84 -3.81
CA PHE A 246 -12.63 -2.85 -3.59
C PHE A 246 -13.99 -3.28 -4.16
N ASN A 247 -14.07 -4.46 -4.75
CA ASN A 247 -15.30 -4.97 -5.37
C ASN A 247 -15.99 -3.92 -6.26
N SER A 248 -15.19 -3.13 -6.97
CA SER A 248 -15.62 -1.96 -7.74
C SER A 248 -14.86 -1.91 -9.06
N THR A 249 -15.49 -1.40 -10.10
CA THR A 249 -14.89 -1.29 -11.44
C THR A 249 -14.25 0.10 -11.63
N PRO A 250 -13.37 0.27 -12.64
CA PRO A 250 -12.73 1.57 -12.91
C PRO A 250 -13.70 2.71 -13.27
N LEU A 251 -14.96 2.41 -13.59
CA LEU A 251 -16.00 3.39 -13.94
C LEU A 251 -16.97 3.67 -12.78
N SER A 252 -16.65 3.19 -11.59
CA SER A 252 -17.50 3.38 -10.41
C SER A 252 -17.21 4.71 -9.73
N ALA A 253 -18.23 5.30 -9.10
CA ALA A 253 -18.05 6.50 -8.26
C ALA A 253 -17.02 6.30 -7.14
N LEU A 254 -16.78 5.05 -6.71
CA LEU A 254 -15.74 4.73 -5.75
C LEU A 254 -14.33 4.90 -6.34
N TYR A 255 -14.14 4.52 -7.60
CA TYR A 255 -12.89 4.77 -8.31
C TYR A 255 -12.67 6.28 -8.50
N ASP A 256 -13.72 7.03 -8.82
CA ASP A 256 -13.67 8.49 -8.90
C ASP A 256 -13.32 9.12 -7.55
N ALA A 257 -13.88 8.63 -6.45
CA ALA A 257 -13.53 9.12 -5.10
C ALA A 257 -12.05 8.89 -4.75
N CYS A 258 -11.44 7.82 -5.28
CA CYS A 258 -10.00 7.53 -5.10
C CYS A 258 -9.09 8.36 -6.02
N THR A 259 -9.59 8.90 -7.14
CA THR A 259 -8.75 9.42 -8.24
C THR A 259 -9.04 10.86 -8.64
N SER A 260 -10.26 11.35 -8.39
CA SER A 260 -10.70 12.71 -8.71
C SER A 260 -10.18 13.73 -7.69
N ARG A 261 -9.93 14.97 -8.15
CA ARG A 261 -9.33 16.05 -7.33
C ARG A 261 -10.34 16.87 -6.51
N THR A 262 -11.63 16.68 -6.72
CA THR A 262 -12.70 17.60 -6.26
C THR A 262 -13.68 16.97 -5.27
N GLY A 263 -13.46 15.70 -4.87
CA GLY A 263 -14.19 15.01 -3.81
C GLY A 263 -13.36 13.89 -3.19
N SER A 264 -12.03 14.05 -3.20
CA SER A 264 -11.10 12.97 -2.87
C SER A 264 -11.22 12.56 -1.42
N VAL A 265 -11.17 11.25 -1.22
CA VAL A 265 -10.71 10.71 0.06
C VAL A 265 -9.27 11.22 0.27
N ASP A 266 -9.04 12.07 1.27
CA ASP A 266 -7.71 12.62 1.57
C ASP A 266 -6.76 11.49 2.02
N LEU A 267 -5.95 10.99 1.07
CA LEU A 267 -4.97 9.90 1.22
C LEU A 267 -3.53 10.41 1.26
#